data_AF-A0A843IUP0-F1
#
_entry.id   AF-A0A843IUP0-F1
#
_cell.length_a   1.000
_cell.length_b   1.000
_cell.length_c   1.000
_cell.angle_alpha   90.00
_cell.angle_beta   90.00
_cell.angle_gamma   90.00
#
_symmetry.space_group_name_H-M   'P 1'
#
loop_
_entity.id
_entity.type
_entity.pdbx_description
1 polymer ?
#
loop_
_entity_poly.entity_id
_entity_poly.type
_entity_poly.pdbx_seq_one_letter_code
_entity_poly.pdbx_strand_id
1 'polypeptide(L)'
;MADEVLKTGTTTLGVKYKDGVIMATDQRATMGNLVAHTDVQKLYQIGDNLGMTIAGVVGDAQLMVRYMQSEIAMYTMKKGAPMTVNAAATLVANVIRQGFYLGLIVGGYDRTGGHIFSIDGAGGFIEDN
;
A
#
# COMPACT_ATOMS: atom_id res chain seq x y z
N MET A 1 -3.12 7.51 27.14
CA MET A 1 -1.85 6.77 27.12
C MET A 1 -1.42 6.76 25.67
N ALA A 2 -0.29 7.40 25.33
CA ALA A 2 0.26 7.24 24.00
C ALA A 2 0.71 5.79 23.91
N ASP A 3 -0.03 4.97 23.15
CA ASP A 3 0.45 3.64 22.80
C ASP A 3 1.83 3.83 22.19
N GLU A 4 2.82 3.19 22.81
CA GLU A 4 4.18 3.19 22.33
C GLU A 4 4.13 2.60 20.92
N VAL A 5 4.30 3.45 19.90
CA VAL A 5 4.24 3.00 18.50
C VAL A 5 5.35 1.98 18.33
N LEU A 6 4.98 0.70 18.41
CA LEU A 6 5.89 -0.43 18.23
C LEU A 6 6.49 -0.28 16.84
N LYS A 7 7.75 0.14 16.78
CA LYS A 7 8.50 0.23 15.52
C LYS A 7 8.62 -1.17 14.95
N THR A 8 7.91 -1.42 13.86
CA THR A 8 7.89 -2.73 13.19
C THR A 8 9.17 -3.01 12.38
N GLY A 9 10.03 -2.00 12.21
CA GLY A 9 11.28 -2.11 11.44
C GLY A 9 11.07 -2.47 9.96
N THR A 10 9.86 -2.26 9.44
CA THR A 10 9.51 -2.60 8.05
C THR A 10 10.12 -1.58 7.09
N THR A 11 10.73 -2.08 6.02
CA THR A 11 11.26 -1.26 4.93
C THR A 11 10.51 -1.57 3.66
N THR A 12 9.98 -0.54 3.01
CA THR A 12 9.29 -0.62 1.72
C THR A 12 9.91 0.39 0.76
N LEU A 13 9.90 0.07 -0.54
CA LEU A 13 10.40 0.97 -1.58
C LEU A 13 9.61 0.78 -2.88
N GLY A 14 9.55 1.86 -3.66
CA GLY A 14 9.07 1.87 -5.02
C GLY A 14 10.04 2.64 -5.92
N VAL A 15 10.27 2.15 -7.13
CA VAL A 15 11.11 2.79 -8.15
C VAL A 15 10.36 2.85 -9.47
N LYS A 16 10.19 4.04 -10.01
CA LYS A 16 9.65 4.26 -11.36
C LYS A 16 10.79 4.19 -12.37
N TYR A 17 10.56 3.51 -13.48
CA TYR A 17 11.47 3.48 -14.62
C TYR A 17 10.70 3.74 -15.91
N LYS A 18 11.40 3.81 -17.04
CA LYS A 18 10.83 4.22 -18.33
C LYS A 18 9.52 3.51 -18.69
N ASP A 19 9.46 2.20 -18.47
CA ASP A 19 8.39 1.34 -18.96
C ASP A 19 7.67 0.61 -17.81
N GLY A 20 7.78 1.10 -16.57
CA GLY A 20 7.16 0.41 -15.45
C GLY A 20 7.48 0.96 -14.06
N VAL A 21 7.07 0.19 -13.07
CA VAL A 21 7.33 0.40 -11.65
C VAL A 21 7.83 -0.90 -11.04
N ILE A 22 8.84 -0.80 -10.17
CA ILE A 22 9.31 -1.89 -9.31
C ILE A 22 8.95 -1.53 -7.88
N MET A 23 8.41 -2.48 -7.13
CA MET A 23 8.13 -2.33 -5.70
C MET A 23 8.77 -3.49 -4.94
N ALA A 24 9.30 -3.20 -3.76
CA ALA A 24 9.91 -4.22 -2.90
C ALA A 24 9.67 -3.90 -1.43
N THR A 25 9.68 -4.95 -0.62
CA THR A 25 9.58 -4.86 0.84
C THR A 25 10.54 -5.85 1.48
N ASP A 26 10.99 -5.55 2.69
CA ASP A 26 11.55 -6.58 3.55
C ASP A 26 10.47 -7.61 3.96
N GLN A 27 10.88 -8.76 4.48
CA GLN A 27 9.97 -9.83 4.91
C GLN A 27 9.98 -10.07 6.43
N ARG A 28 10.70 -9.24 7.20
CA ARG A 28 10.89 -9.45 8.64
C ARG A 28 9.75 -8.83 9.44
N ALA A 29 9.10 -9.59 10.32
CA ALA A 29 8.19 -9.04 11.32
C ALA A 29 8.80 -9.17 12.72
N THR A 30 8.76 -8.09 13.49
CA THR A 30 9.32 -8.04 14.84
C THR A 30 8.26 -7.75 15.89
N MET A 31 8.40 -8.36 17.07
CA MET A 31 7.67 -8.03 18.28
C MET A 31 8.67 -7.49 19.30
N GLY A 32 8.76 -6.16 19.41
CA GLY A 32 9.86 -5.51 20.11
C GLY A 32 11.20 -5.88 19.49
N ASN A 33 12.12 -6.46 20.28
CA ASN A 33 13.45 -6.87 19.83
C ASN A 33 13.50 -8.31 19.28
N LEU A 34 12.39 -9.05 19.31
CA LEU A 34 12.31 -10.41 18.80
C LEU A 34 11.88 -10.40 17.32
N VAL A 35 12.60 -11.13 16.47
CA VAL A 35 12.11 -11.47 15.12
C VAL A 35 11.06 -12.57 15.27
N ALA A 36 9.79 -12.19 15.14
CA ALA A 36 8.67 -13.11 15.26
C ALA A 36 8.55 -13.99 14.00
N HIS A 37 8.74 -13.38 12.82
CA HIS A 37 8.68 -14.07 11.54
C HIS A 37 9.69 -13.46 10.55
N THR A 38 10.22 -14.30 9.64
CA THR A 38 11.19 -13.90 8.62
C THR A 38 10.64 -13.88 7.20
N ASP A 39 9.44 -14.43 6.99
CA ASP A 39 8.80 -14.56 5.68
C ASP A 39 7.37 -14.00 5.71
N VAL A 40 7.27 -12.70 6.00
CA VAL A 40 6.01 -11.97 6.04
C VAL A 40 5.82 -11.22 4.73
N GLN A 41 4.71 -11.48 4.05
CA GLN A 41 4.30 -10.72 2.90
C GLN A 41 3.85 -9.31 3.32
N LYS A 42 4.43 -8.29 2.70
CA LYS A 42 4.09 -6.88 2.92
C LYS A 42 3.84 -6.11 1.62
N LEU A 43 4.07 -6.74 0.49
CA LEU A 43 3.72 -6.27 -0.84
C LEU A 43 2.54 -7.09 -1.35
N TYR A 44 1.47 -6.41 -1.75
CA TYR A 44 0.25 -7.03 -2.22
C TYR A 44 -0.12 -6.50 -3.58
N GLN A 45 -0.50 -7.41 -4.48
CA GLN A 45 -1.20 -7.04 -5.70
C GLN A 45 -2.67 -6.72 -5.33
N ILE A 46 -3.09 -5.48 -5.56
CA ILE A 46 -4.44 -5.01 -5.22
C ILE A 46 -5.34 -4.87 -6.46
N GLY A 47 -4.76 -4.97 -7.65
CA GLY A 47 -5.45 -5.05 -8.93
C GLY A 47 -4.48 -5.52 -10.02
N ASP A 48 -4.96 -5.75 -11.23
CA ASP A 48 -4.14 -6.28 -12.33
C ASP A 48 -2.92 -5.39 -12.64
N ASN A 49 -3.08 -4.08 -12.49
CA ASN A 49 -2.07 -3.07 -12.76
C ASN A 49 -1.57 -2.33 -11.50
N LEU A 50 -1.88 -2.83 -10.29
CA LEU A 50 -1.70 -2.12 -9.03
C LEU A 50 -1.06 -2.98 -7.94
N GLY A 51 -0.02 -2.44 -7.32
CA GLY A 51 0.64 -2.97 -6.13
C GLY A 51 0.56 -2.01 -4.95
N MET A 52 0.57 -2.56 -3.73
CA MET A 52 0.55 -1.79 -2.49
C MET A 52 1.49 -2.41 -1.45
N THR A 53 2.42 -1.61 -0.92
CA THR A 53 3.25 -2.02 0.23
C THR A 53 2.60 -1.57 1.53
N ILE A 54 2.77 -2.33 2.60
CA ILE A 54 2.26 -1.96 3.92
C ILE A 54 3.32 -2.01 5.01
N ALA A 55 3.39 -0.93 5.80
CA ALA A 55 4.07 -0.87 7.08
C ALA A 55 3.07 -0.43 8.17
N GLY A 56 3.08 -1.10 9.32
CA GLY A 56 2.20 -0.76 10.45
C GLY A 56 1.59 -1.99 11.10
N VAL A 57 0.40 -1.84 11.69
CA VAL A 57 -0.33 -2.92 12.36
C VAL A 57 -0.80 -3.96 11.35
N VAL A 58 -0.49 -5.24 11.58
CA VAL A 58 -0.79 -6.33 10.62
C VAL A 58 -2.29 -6.51 10.37
N GLY A 59 -3.13 -6.38 11.40
CA GLY A 59 -4.59 -6.49 11.25
C GLY A 59 -5.16 -5.41 10.33
N ASP A 60 -4.77 -4.16 10.58
CA ASP A 60 -5.11 -3.00 9.74
C ASP A 60 -4.64 -3.20 8.29
N ALA A 61 -3.41 -3.69 8.12
CA ALA A 61 -2.82 -3.97 6.81
C ALA A 61 -3.68 -4.96 6.01
N GLN A 62 -4.00 -6.10 6.63
CA GLN A 62 -4.79 -7.15 5.99
C GLN A 62 -6.21 -6.68 5.65
N LEU A 63 -6.84 -5.87 6.52
CA LEU A 63 -8.15 -5.29 6.25
C LEU A 63 -8.09 -4.31 5.08
N MET A 64 -7.10 -3.42 5.06
CA MET A 64 -6.89 -2.44 3.99
C MET A 64 -6.69 -3.14 2.63
N VAL A 65 -5.88 -4.19 2.56
CA VAL A 65 -5.66 -4.97 1.32
C VAL A 65 -6.98 -5.55 0.79
N ARG A 66 -7.74 -6.25 1.64
CA ARG A 66 -9.02 -6.86 1.23
C ARG A 66 -10.04 -5.82 0.79
N TYR A 67 -10.09 -4.69 1.50
CA TYR A 67 -10.96 -3.58 1.14
C TYR A 67 -10.60 -3.02 -0.24
N MET A 68 -9.32 -2.71 -0.46
CA MET A 68 -8.84 -2.18 -1.73
C MET A 68 -9.06 -3.13 -2.90
N GLN A 69 -8.77 -4.41 -2.74
CA GLN A 69 -9.03 -5.43 -3.78
C GLN A 69 -10.52 -5.47 -4.16
N SER A 70 -11.41 -5.39 -3.17
CA SER A 70 -12.87 -5.41 -3.40
C SER A 70 -13.34 -4.16 -4.15
N GLU A 71 -12.88 -2.97 -3.73
CA GLU A 71 -13.23 -1.71 -4.36
C GLU A 71 -12.68 -1.59 -5.80
N ILE A 72 -11.44 -2.05 -6.03
CA ILE A 72 -10.82 -2.06 -7.37
C ILE A 72 -11.55 -3.02 -8.31
N ALA A 73 -11.90 -4.22 -7.83
CA ALA A 73 -12.69 -5.18 -8.61
C ALA A 73 -14.06 -4.58 -8.97
N MET A 74 -14.75 -4.00 -7.98
CA MET A 74 -16.05 -3.36 -8.18
C MET A 74 -15.97 -2.17 -9.15
N TYR A 75 -14.94 -1.33 -9.04
CA TYR A 75 -14.69 -0.24 -9.97
C TYR A 75 -14.54 -0.76 -11.40
N THR A 76 -13.70 -1.78 -11.58
CA THR A 76 -13.41 -2.37 -12.90
C THR A 76 -14.67 -2.97 -13.51
N MET A 77 -15.48 -3.69 -12.73
CA MET A 77 -16.76 -4.23 -13.18
C MET A 77 -17.76 -3.14 -13.59
N LYS A 78 -17.85 -2.05 -12.83
CA LYS A 78 -18.80 -0.95 -13.08
C LYS A 78 -18.39 -0.06 -14.25
N LYS A 79 -17.09 0.16 -14.42
CA LYS A 79 -16.54 1.09 -15.43
C LYS A 79 -16.10 0.40 -16.71
N GLY A 80 -15.93 -0.93 -16.68
CA GLY A 80 -15.40 -1.70 -17.81
C GLY A 80 -13.94 -1.37 -18.14
N ALA A 81 -13.21 -0.76 -17.20
CA ALA A 81 -11.83 -0.34 -17.39
C ALA A 81 -11.05 -0.44 -16.06
N PRO A 82 -9.74 -0.80 -16.10
CA PRO A 82 -8.90 -0.83 -14.90
C PRO A 82 -8.83 0.52 -14.19
N MET A 83 -8.74 0.49 -12.86
CA MET A 83 -8.51 1.69 -12.06
C MET A 83 -7.12 2.28 -12.34
N THR A 84 -7.02 3.61 -12.40
CA THR A 84 -5.72 4.28 -12.50
C THR A 84 -4.99 4.27 -11.16
N VAL A 85 -3.67 4.35 -11.17
CA VAL A 85 -2.83 4.35 -9.96
C VAL A 85 -3.19 5.54 -9.07
N ASN A 86 -3.38 6.72 -9.67
CA ASN A 86 -3.81 7.92 -8.93
C ASN A 86 -5.19 7.73 -8.27
N ALA A 87 -6.14 7.10 -8.96
CA ALA A 87 -7.46 6.83 -8.38
C ALA A 87 -7.37 5.84 -7.21
N ALA A 88 -6.54 4.81 -7.33
CA ALA A 88 -6.28 3.87 -6.24
C ALA A 88 -5.60 4.56 -5.05
N ALA A 89 -4.58 5.39 -5.28
CA ALA A 89 -3.91 6.16 -4.23
C ALA A 89 -4.88 7.12 -3.52
N THR A 90 -5.72 7.83 -4.27
CA THR A 90 -6.77 8.70 -3.73
C THR A 90 -7.77 7.93 -2.86
N LEU A 91 -8.17 6.73 -3.29
CA LEU A 91 -9.08 5.89 -2.51
C LEU A 91 -8.44 5.44 -1.20
N VAL A 92 -7.19 4.95 -1.24
CA VAL A 92 -6.43 4.58 -0.04
C VAL A 92 -6.30 5.76 0.92
N ALA A 93 -5.92 6.94 0.43
CA ALA A 93 -5.78 8.16 1.23
C ALA A 93 -7.08 8.57 1.93
N ASN A 94 -8.24 8.31 1.32
CA ASN A 94 -9.54 8.59 1.96
C ASN A 94 -9.89 7.55 3.03
N VAL A 95 -9.57 6.28 2.80
CA VAL A 95 -9.93 5.16 3.68
C VAL A 95 -9.03 5.11 4.91
N ILE A 96 -7.74 5.41 4.76
CA ILE A 96 -6.77 5.34 5.86
C ILE A 96 -7.14 6.26 7.03
N ARG A 97 -7.81 7.39 6.74
CA ARG A 97 -8.33 8.34 7.72
C ARG A 97 -9.42 7.79 8.64
N GLN A 98 -9.95 6.60 8.38
CA GLN A 98 -10.99 5.96 9.18
C GLN A 98 -10.46 5.23 10.42
N GLY A 99 -9.19 5.44 10.78
CA GLY A 99 -8.56 4.88 11.99
C GLY A 99 -7.52 3.81 11.72
N PHE A 100 -6.98 3.73 10.50
CA PHE A 100 -5.88 2.83 10.17
C PHE A 100 -4.53 3.45 10.53
N TYR A 101 -3.67 2.70 11.21
CA TYR A 101 -2.32 3.14 11.54
C TYR A 101 -1.29 2.47 10.62
N LEU A 102 -1.25 2.94 9.37
CA LEU A 102 -0.40 2.39 8.30
C LEU A 102 0.44 3.49 7.63
N GLY A 103 1.61 3.09 7.13
CA GLY A 103 2.36 3.80 6.10
C GLY A 103 2.37 2.95 4.84
N LEU A 104 2.02 3.54 3.70
CA LEU A 104 1.73 2.80 2.47
C LEU A 104 2.48 3.40 1.28
N ILE A 105 2.85 2.54 0.34
CA ILE A 105 3.21 2.94 -1.02
C ILE A 105 2.22 2.26 -1.96
N VAL A 106 1.56 3.03 -2.81
CA VAL A 106 0.72 2.52 -3.91
C VAL A 106 1.46 2.78 -5.21
N GLY A 107 1.68 1.75 -6.00
CA GLY A 107 2.38 1.87 -7.27
C GLY A 107 1.75 1.00 -8.34
N GLY A 108 2.02 1.34 -9.60
CA GLY A 108 1.50 0.58 -10.71
C GLY A 108 1.85 1.19 -12.05
N TYR A 109 1.37 0.55 -13.11
CA TYR A 109 1.51 1.03 -14.47
C TYR A 109 0.17 0.97 -15.17
N ASP A 110 -0.40 2.12 -15.50
CA ASP A 110 -1.72 2.22 -16.12
C ASP A 110 -1.64 2.94 -17.49
N ARG A 111 -2.80 3.33 -18.02
CA ARG A 111 -2.90 4.05 -19.29
C ARG A 111 -2.23 5.43 -19.31
N THR A 112 -1.89 6.01 -18.17
CA THR A 112 -1.16 7.28 -18.05
C THR A 112 0.33 7.08 -17.75
N GLY A 113 0.77 5.84 -17.52
CA GLY A 113 2.17 5.45 -17.35
C GLY A 113 2.44 4.84 -15.97
N GLY A 114 3.72 4.83 -15.59
CA GLY A 114 4.17 4.38 -14.28
C GLY A 114 4.00 5.47 -13.22
N HIS A 115 3.40 5.11 -12.08
CA HIS A 115 3.16 6.04 -10.98
C HIS A 115 3.43 5.35 -9.63
N ILE A 116 3.93 6.13 -8.67
CA ILE A 116 4.19 5.70 -7.30
C ILE A 116 3.74 6.81 -6.36
N PHE A 117 2.98 6.45 -5.34
CA PHE A 117 2.48 7.37 -4.33
C PHE A 117 2.84 6.87 -2.95
N SER A 118 3.49 7.72 -2.16
CA SER A 118 3.64 7.52 -0.72
C SER A 118 2.43 8.09 0.00
N ILE A 119 1.85 7.33 0.93
CA ILE A 119 0.63 7.69 1.68
C ILE A 119 0.89 7.55 3.18
N ASP A 120 0.65 8.62 3.92
CA ASP A 120 0.77 8.66 5.38
C ASP A 120 -0.57 8.36 6.09
N GLY A 121 -0.50 8.09 7.40
CA GLY A 121 -1.67 7.77 8.23
C GLY A 121 -2.68 8.92 8.39
N ALA A 122 -2.34 10.16 8.01
CA ALA A 122 -3.28 11.27 7.99
C ALA A 122 -4.08 11.36 6.67
N GLY A 123 -3.74 10.51 5.68
CA GLY A 123 -4.31 10.54 4.34
C GLY A 123 -3.63 11.56 3.42
N GLY A 124 -2.48 12.11 3.82
CA GLY A 124 -1.61 12.82 2.89
C GLY A 124 -1.03 11.84 1.88
N PHE A 125 -1.06 12.19 0.59
CA PHE A 125 -0.37 11.41 -0.43
C PHE A 125 0.41 12.30 -1.38
N ILE A 126 1.61 11.84 -1.74
CA ILE A 126 2.56 12.55 -2.60
C ILE A 126 3.01 11.59 -3.69
N GLU A 127 3.06 12.09 -4.93
CA GLU A 127 3.62 11.34 -6.06
C GLU A 127 5.15 11.44 -6.05
N ASP A 128 5.82 10.29 -6.12
CA ASP A 128 7.27 10.20 -6.26
C ASP A 128 7.64 10.03 -7.74
N ASN A 129 8.55 10.88 -8.24
CA ASN A 129 8.99 10.93 -9.64
C ASN A 129 10.37 10.32 -9.86
#